data_AF-A0A328DUX1-F1
#
_entry.id   AF-A0A328DUX1-F1
#
_cell.length_a   1.000
_cell.length_b   1.000
_cell.length_c   1.000
_cell.angle_alpha   90.00
_cell.angle_beta   90.00
_cell.angle_gamma   90.00
#
_symmetry.space_group_name_H-M   'P 1'
#
loop_
_entity.id
_entity.type
_entity.pdbx_description
1 polymer ?
#
loop_
_entity_poly.entity_id
_entity_poly.type
_entity_poly.pdbx_seq_one_letter_code
_entity_poly.pdbx_strand_id
1 'polypeptide(L)'
;MKEDTRTYVAETQDLNLGAGIEELQCSEMDVETGENVLSTGGGGACSCGVKKLKFRLATSDSEEKFGQGKKLSRHDRMELGRLFQTAVSSHDWELAEKLILFIDPPTLNDALCIALDSVWFLNTHQEMRGITRLIKKIVSDGAHDFTRAILRTSFLASCVSACQSRTMSLGNTVNVMAQRLHERLQECNGDESLKAEAGSKVQKFTEWALNCIGFHLRCQGNEGTVGCNSAAVIQLQLSAFKTFLDLAGNNLTGKDFTEAFDAACFPLTLFSISSDPLWSSGISATVIQGLLGLLVDGGADNVNQCFLEASRFGSTELVRILLQIAQRNSLDVDVDLALGFASHYCKIRTMECLVDEGNAIAFLGPLMRAAERGCMQVVEWFVDRGCGDMELCLALTAATSSSQVKAAAFLLPHVPHQVLAPLSIEILKAAGERSGGSLEGVAFLLHSDFLGDPTKTYTVADSIAKSADDGSVTPQLRAFLQENWSEEAFLCGLKQGEEHYMNVARIVKWGRSPIRLGDLPGPLRAAIAYLPLYRECVKSEGCLLSQRHRGQLVSAAERLVGMRLDEANLGRRELLAVLEHYIPPFLLC
;
A
#
# COMPACT_ATOMS: atom_id res chain seq x y z
N MET A 1 -3.30 -13.44 -31.32
CA MET A 1 -4.39 -12.65 -30.74
C MET A 1 -3.90 -11.22 -30.59
N LYS A 2 -4.36 -10.31 -31.45
CA LYS A 2 -4.23 -8.86 -31.24
C LYS A 2 -5.51 -8.41 -30.56
N GLU A 3 -5.56 -8.62 -29.24
CA GLU A 3 -6.50 -7.93 -28.39
C GLU A 3 -5.74 -6.77 -27.77
N ASP A 4 -6.38 -5.60 -27.78
CA ASP A 4 -5.84 -4.33 -27.29
C ASP A 4 -5.19 -4.49 -25.92
N THR A 5 -3.87 -4.66 -25.91
CA THR A 5 -3.02 -4.12 -24.85
C THR A 5 -3.17 -2.61 -24.90
N ARG A 6 -4.27 -2.10 -24.35
CA ARG A 6 -4.22 -0.84 -23.62
C ARG A 6 -3.14 -1.07 -22.59
N THR A 7 -1.97 -0.52 -22.88
CA THR A 7 -0.91 -0.28 -21.92
C THR A 7 -1.57 0.51 -20.80
N TYR A 8 -2.09 -0.18 -19.79
CA TYR A 8 -2.38 0.40 -18.48
C TYR A 8 -1.01 0.65 -17.85
N VAL A 9 -0.30 1.61 -18.43
CA VAL A 9 0.71 2.37 -17.71
C VAL A 9 -0.14 3.04 -16.64
N ALA A 10 -0.15 2.44 -15.44
CA ALA A 10 -0.23 3.24 -14.25
C ALA A 10 1.05 4.07 -14.29
N GLU A 11 1.04 5.12 -15.12
CA GLU A 11 1.88 6.26 -14.89
C GLU A 11 1.64 6.54 -13.42
N THR A 12 2.73 6.62 -12.66
CA THR A 12 2.76 7.41 -11.46
C THR A 12 2.26 8.79 -11.87
N GLN A 13 0.94 8.95 -11.95
CA GLN A 13 0.29 10.22 -11.75
C GLN A 13 0.68 10.54 -10.32
N ASP A 14 1.69 11.40 -10.22
CA ASP A 14 1.99 12.14 -9.02
C ASP A 14 0.69 12.82 -8.61
N LEU A 15 -0.09 12.13 -7.78
CA LEU A 15 -1.17 12.72 -7.04
C LEU A 15 -0.49 13.81 -6.23
N ASN A 16 -0.80 15.04 -6.61
CA ASN A 16 -0.13 16.24 -6.18
C ASN A 16 -0.43 16.45 -4.68
N LEU A 17 0.32 15.75 -3.82
CA LEU A 17 0.21 15.76 -2.35
C LEU A 17 0.36 17.17 -1.74
N GLY A 18 0.81 18.15 -2.55
CA GLY A 18 1.09 19.52 -2.12
C GLY A 18 -0.07 20.50 -2.23
N ALA A 19 -1.04 20.29 -3.13
CA ALA A 19 -1.99 21.37 -3.48
C ALA A 19 -2.90 21.78 -2.30
N GLY A 20 -3.40 20.82 -1.51
CA GLY A 20 -4.22 21.11 -0.32
C GLY A 20 -3.43 21.54 0.92
N ILE A 21 -2.10 21.33 0.94
CA ILE A 21 -1.23 21.71 2.08
C ILE A 21 -0.63 23.11 1.87
N GLU A 22 -0.52 23.58 0.63
CA GLU A 22 0.00 24.91 0.30
C GLU A 22 -0.95 26.06 0.72
N GLU A 23 -2.26 25.85 0.69
CA GLU A 23 -3.26 26.86 1.12
C GLU A 23 -3.56 26.87 2.63
N LEU A 24 -2.98 25.96 3.42
CA LEU A 24 -3.02 26.00 4.89
C LEU A 24 -2.14 27.11 5.50
N GLN A 25 -1.60 28.03 4.69
CA GLN A 25 -0.96 29.26 5.14
C GLN A 25 -1.99 30.29 5.65
N CYS A 26 -2.65 29.99 6.78
CA CYS A 26 -3.29 31.03 7.58
C CYS A 26 -2.86 30.95 9.05
N SER A 27 -1.86 31.79 9.33
CA SER A 27 -1.37 32.26 10.63
C SER A 27 -0.84 31.20 11.59
N GLU A 28 0.47 31.25 11.82
CA GLU A 28 1.10 30.92 13.10
C GLU A 28 0.30 31.53 14.26
N MET A 29 -0.62 30.75 14.84
CA MET A 29 -0.68 30.74 16.29
C MET A 29 0.55 29.95 16.73
N ASP A 30 1.59 30.68 17.11
CA ASP A 30 2.60 30.21 18.06
C ASP A 30 1.86 29.79 19.34
N VAL A 31 1.31 28.59 19.34
CA VAL A 31 1.06 27.85 20.57
C VAL A 31 2.39 27.22 20.89
N GLU A 32 3.24 27.97 21.60
CA GLU A 32 4.38 27.38 22.28
C GLU A 32 3.91 26.13 23.02
N THR A 33 4.41 24.98 22.56
CA THR A 33 4.47 23.76 23.35
C THR A 33 5.23 24.13 24.61
N GLY A 34 4.51 24.26 25.73
CA GLY A 34 5.10 24.60 27.01
C GLY A 34 6.23 23.63 27.33
N GLU A 35 7.47 24.13 27.30
CA GLU A 35 8.62 23.41 27.81
C GLU A 35 8.44 23.12 29.31
N ASN A 36 8.90 21.93 29.70
CA ASN A 36 8.90 21.43 31.06
C ASN A 36 9.49 22.46 32.04
N VAL A 37 8.66 22.97 32.94
CA VAL A 37 9.12 23.41 34.26
C VAL A 37 8.62 22.40 35.28
N LEU A 38 9.52 21.49 35.66
CA LEU A 38 9.41 20.77 36.94
C LEU A 38 9.27 21.80 38.05
N SER A 39 8.08 21.89 38.65
CA SER A 39 7.94 22.41 40.00
C SER A 39 6.85 21.63 40.73
N THR A 40 7.28 21.05 41.83
CA THR A 40 6.56 20.28 42.83
C THR A 40 5.35 21.02 43.41
N GLY A 41 4.22 20.31 43.50
CA GLY A 41 3.25 20.41 44.61
C GLY A 41 2.36 21.67 44.69
N GLY A 42 1.04 21.44 44.66
CA GLY A 42 0.05 22.35 45.23
C GLY A 42 -0.98 22.88 44.24
N GLY A 43 -2.25 22.50 44.42
CA GLY A 43 -3.37 23.00 43.63
C GLY A 43 -3.54 24.51 43.75
N GLY A 44 -3.75 25.16 42.61
CA GLY A 44 -4.04 26.59 42.52
C GLY A 44 -4.30 26.99 41.08
N ALA A 45 -5.58 27.18 40.74
CA ALA A 45 -5.99 27.73 39.46
C ALA A 45 -5.31 29.08 39.19
N CYS A 46 -4.62 29.21 38.06
CA CYS A 46 -3.91 30.42 37.68
C CYS A 46 -4.90 31.56 37.37
N SER A 47 -5.30 32.31 38.40
CA SER A 47 -6.26 33.41 38.35
C SER A 47 -5.66 34.76 37.90
N CYS A 48 -4.42 34.79 37.44
CA CYS A 48 -3.65 36.03 37.28
C CYS A 48 -3.91 36.78 35.97
N GLY A 49 -4.14 36.09 34.84
CA GLY A 49 -4.44 36.72 33.54
C GLY A 49 -5.87 37.25 33.44
N VAL A 50 -6.84 36.45 33.90
CA VAL A 50 -8.28 36.79 33.90
C VAL A 50 -8.54 38.09 34.65
N LYS A 51 -7.81 38.35 35.75
CA LYS A 51 -7.93 39.60 36.53
C LYS A 51 -7.40 40.80 35.77
N LYS A 52 -6.35 40.67 34.97
CA LYS A 52 -5.71 41.79 34.26
C LYS A 52 -6.55 42.25 33.05
N LEU A 53 -7.23 41.32 32.37
CA LEU A 53 -8.21 41.64 31.34
C LEU A 53 -9.54 42.12 31.96
N LYS A 54 -10.07 41.47 33.02
CA LYS A 54 -11.24 41.99 33.76
C LYS A 54 -11.01 43.40 34.29
N PHE A 55 -9.80 43.74 34.75
CA PHE A 55 -9.51 45.10 35.23
C PHE A 55 -9.46 46.11 34.09
N ARG A 56 -9.02 45.71 32.88
CA ARG A 56 -9.06 46.57 31.68
C ARG A 56 -10.48 46.73 31.09
N LEU A 57 -11.29 45.67 31.15
CA LEU A 57 -12.68 45.64 30.70
C LEU A 57 -13.65 46.32 31.68
N ALA A 58 -13.38 46.25 32.99
CA ALA A 58 -14.15 46.97 34.01
C ALA A 58 -13.82 48.48 34.07
N THR A 59 -12.67 48.91 33.53
CA THR A 59 -12.35 50.34 33.42
C THR A 59 -12.97 51.04 32.22
N SER A 60 -13.75 50.34 31.38
CA SER A 60 -14.46 50.91 30.23
C SER A 60 -15.98 50.95 30.42
N ASP A 61 -16.45 51.26 31.63
CA ASP A 61 -17.87 51.50 31.96
C ASP A 61 -18.35 52.92 31.59
N SER A 62 -17.64 53.61 30.70
CA SER A 62 -18.14 54.83 30.06
C SER A 62 -18.58 54.50 28.64
N GLU A 63 -19.86 54.72 28.37
CA GLU A 63 -20.47 54.78 27.03
C GLU A 63 -19.77 55.84 26.16
N GLU A 64 -18.54 55.59 25.75
CA GLU A 64 -17.87 56.34 24.70
C GLU A 64 -17.69 55.41 23.52
N LYS A 65 -18.37 55.77 22.43
CA LYS A 65 -18.27 55.19 21.10
C LYS A 65 -16.85 54.72 20.82
N PHE A 66 -16.62 53.40 20.86
CA PHE A 66 -15.44 52.75 20.30
C PHE A 66 -15.54 52.78 18.76
N GLY A 67 -15.52 54.00 18.22
CA GLY A 67 -15.32 54.24 16.81
C GLY A 67 -13.85 54.02 16.47
N GLN A 68 -13.61 53.12 15.52
CA GLN A 68 -12.37 52.96 14.75
C GLN A 68 -11.17 52.29 15.47
N GLY A 69 -11.02 51.00 15.21
CA GLY A 69 -9.78 50.48 14.65
C GLY A 69 -8.55 50.36 15.55
N LYS A 70 -8.69 50.00 16.83
CA LYS A 70 -7.53 49.52 17.62
C LYS A 70 -7.22 48.08 17.23
N LYS A 71 -6.26 47.92 16.30
CA LYS A 71 -5.67 46.63 15.95
C LYS A 71 -5.06 46.02 17.22
N LEU A 72 -5.64 44.93 17.72
CA LEU A 72 -5.15 44.22 18.91
C LEU A 72 -3.68 43.82 18.71
N SER A 73 -2.89 43.85 19.79
CA SER A 73 -1.52 43.33 19.74
C SER A 73 -1.53 41.81 19.55
N ARG A 74 -0.45 41.24 19.01
CA ARG A 74 -0.33 39.77 18.82
C ARG A 74 -0.60 39.00 20.12
N HIS A 75 -0.10 39.52 21.25
CA HIS A 75 -0.30 38.93 22.57
C HIS A 75 -1.77 39.02 23.03
N ASP A 76 -2.42 40.18 22.85
CA ASP A 76 -3.81 40.35 23.26
C ASP A 76 -4.76 39.45 22.45
N ARG A 77 -4.48 39.24 21.15
CA ARG A 77 -5.22 38.29 20.30
C ARG A 77 -5.09 36.85 20.79
N MET A 78 -3.88 36.42 21.14
CA MET A 78 -3.65 35.07 21.67
C MET A 78 -4.32 34.84 23.03
N GLU A 79 -4.33 35.84 23.92
CA GLU A 79 -5.00 35.76 25.21
C GLU A 79 -6.52 35.73 25.05
N LEU A 80 -7.07 36.56 24.16
CA LEU A 80 -8.50 36.60 23.86
C LEU A 80 -8.98 35.29 23.22
N GLY A 81 -8.22 34.72 22.28
CA GLY A 81 -8.49 33.41 21.69
C GLY A 81 -8.49 32.28 22.73
N ARG A 82 -7.54 32.29 23.67
CA ARG A 82 -7.52 31.31 24.78
C ARG A 82 -8.72 31.44 25.71
N LEU A 83 -9.13 32.66 26.06
CA LEU A 83 -10.32 32.90 26.87
C LEU A 83 -11.59 32.44 26.14
N PHE A 84 -11.68 32.72 24.84
CA PHE A 84 -12.79 32.29 24.00
C PHE A 84 -12.87 30.76 23.89
N GLN A 85 -11.77 30.08 23.57
CA GLN A 85 -11.69 28.61 23.57
C GLN A 85 -12.13 28.01 24.91
N THR A 86 -11.67 28.60 26.03
CA THR A 86 -12.06 28.14 27.37
C THR A 86 -13.56 28.28 27.59
N ALA A 87 -14.14 29.44 27.26
CA ALA A 87 -15.57 29.69 27.40
C ALA A 87 -16.43 28.74 26.54
N VAL A 88 -16.03 28.52 25.28
CA VAL A 88 -16.72 27.59 24.37
C VAL A 88 -16.63 26.14 24.88
N SER A 89 -15.44 25.71 25.33
CA SER A 89 -15.22 24.33 25.79
C SER A 89 -15.86 24.03 27.15
N SER A 90 -16.09 25.06 27.98
CA SER A 90 -16.88 24.95 29.22
C SER A 90 -18.37 25.21 29.02
N HIS A 91 -18.83 25.39 27.77
CA HIS A 91 -20.22 25.69 27.41
C HIS A 91 -20.76 26.98 28.06
N ASP A 92 -19.89 27.94 28.39
CA ASP A 92 -20.27 29.28 28.87
C ASP A 92 -20.56 30.20 27.67
N TRP A 93 -21.74 30.00 27.08
CA TRP A 93 -22.17 30.73 25.89
C TRP A 93 -22.31 32.23 26.12
N GLU A 94 -22.66 32.66 27.34
CA GLU A 94 -22.79 34.09 27.64
C GLU A 94 -21.44 34.80 27.66
N LEU A 95 -20.43 34.16 28.27
CA LEU A 95 -19.07 34.69 28.26
C LEU A 95 -18.51 34.68 26.84
N ALA A 96 -18.66 33.59 26.09
CA ALA A 96 -18.21 33.50 24.70
C ALA A 96 -18.82 34.62 23.84
N GLU A 97 -20.12 34.89 23.98
CA GLU A 97 -20.81 35.95 23.26
C GLU A 97 -20.38 37.36 23.65
N LYS A 98 -20.05 37.60 24.92
CA LYS A 98 -19.50 38.89 25.37
C LYS A 98 -18.11 39.11 24.78
N LEU A 99 -17.31 38.06 24.67
CA LEU A 99 -15.95 38.15 24.11
C LEU A 99 -15.96 38.57 22.64
N ILE A 100 -16.96 38.16 21.84
CA ILE A 100 -17.10 38.55 20.41
C ILE A 100 -17.03 40.08 20.21
N LEU A 101 -17.62 40.86 21.12
CA LEU A 101 -17.65 42.33 21.04
C LEU A 101 -16.27 42.98 21.10
N PHE A 102 -15.27 42.26 21.61
CA PHE A 102 -13.90 42.75 21.80
C PHE A 102 -12.93 42.20 20.76
N ILE A 103 -13.40 41.35 19.84
CA ILE A 103 -12.58 40.66 18.83
C ILE A 103 -12.51 41.52 17.56
N ASP A 104 -11.32 41.71 17.00
CA ASP A 104 -11.16 42.36 15.70
C ASP A 104 -11.47 41.39 14.54
N PRO A 105 -11.88 41.87 13.35
CA PRO A 105 -12.33 41.01 12.25
C PRO A 105 -11.46 39.79 11.91
N PRO A 106 -10.12 39.85 11.85
CA PRO A 106 -9.31 38.65 11.60
C PRO A 106 -9.37 37.63 12.74
N THR A 107 -9.51 38.08 13.99
CA THR A 107 -9.62 37.20 15.16
C THR A 107 -11.04 36.60 15.27
N LEU A 108 -12.06 37.18 14.60
CA LEU A 108 -13.38 36.57 14.47
C LEU A 108 -13.34 35.31 13.62
N ASN A 109 -12.46 35.23 12.62
CA ASN A 109 -12.24 34.00 11.84
C ASN A 109 -11.61 32.89 12.71
N ASP A 110 -10.70 33.24 13.62
CA ASP A 110 -10.17 32.27 14.59
C ASP A 110 -11.26 31.81 15.57
N ALA A 111 -12.12 32.73 16.03
CA ALA A 111 -13.26 32.40 16.88
C ALA A 111 -14.27 31.48 16.16
N LEU A 112 -14.48 31.69 14.85
CA LEU A 112 -15.31 30.82 14.01
C LEU A 112 -14.71 29.40 13.95
N CYS A 113 -13.41 29.28 13.71
CA CYS A 113 -12.71 27.98 13.72
C CYS A 113 -12.87 27.27 15.06
N ILE A 114 -12.64 27.97 16.17
CA ILE A 114 -12.78 27.43 17.53
C ILE A 114 -14.21 26.94 17.80
N ALA A 115 -15.21 27.73 17.43
CA ALA A 115 -16.61 27.36 17.62
C ALA A 115 -16.99 26.14 16.77
N LEU A 116 -16.49 26.07 15.54
CA LEU A 116 -16.75 24.96 14.63
C LEU A 116 -16.02 23.68 15.07
N ASP A 117 -14.77 23.78 15.50
CA ASP A 117 -13.98 22.68 16.06
C ASP A 117 -14.69 22.02 17.27
N SER A 118 -15.41 22.82 18.06
CA SER A 118 -16.16 22.37 19.23
C SER A 118 -17.41 21.54 18.89
N VAL A 119 -17.88 21.57 17.63
CA VAL A 119 -19.04 20.79 17.16
C VAL A 119 -18.83 19.29 17.34
N TRP A 120 -17.59 18.80 17.21
CA TRP A 120 -17.27 17.37 17.32
C TRP A 120 -17.23 16.83 18.74
N PHE A 121 -17.46 17.70 19.73
CA PHE A 121 -17.46 17.36 21.16
C PHE A 121 -18.83 17.56 21.83
N LEU A 122 -19.87 17.86 21.04
CA LEU A 122 -21.24 18.04 21.54
C LEU A 122 -21.82 16.72 22.04
N ASN A 123 -22.51 16.78 23.18
CA ASN A 123 -23.20 15.67 23.84
C ASN A 123 -24.70 15.95 24.04
N THR A 124 -25.12 17.21 24.07
CA THR A 124 -26.52 17.59 24.35
C THR A 124 -27.14 18.55 23.33
N HIS A 125 -28.48 18.53 23.22
CA HIS A 125 -29.22 19.49 22.38
C HIS A 125 -29.05 20.94 22.83
N GLN A 126 -28.78 21.19 24.12
CA GLN A 126 -28.56 22.54 24.63
C GLN A 126 -27.22 23.09 24.14
N GLU A 127 -26.18 22.27 24.15
CA GLU A 127 -24.87 22.62 23.60
C GLU A 127 -24.96 22.89 22.10
N MET A 128 -25.68 22.03 21.35
CA MET A 128 -25.91 22.23 19.92
C MET A 128 -26.60 23.57 19.63
N ARG A 129 -27.67 23.92 20.35
CA ARG A 129 -28.32 25.24 20.18
C ARG A 129 -27.38 26.40 20.54
N GLY A 130 -26.60 26.25 21.62
CA GLY A 130 -25.65 27.24 22.07
C GLY A 130 -24.57 27.52 21.03
N ILE A 131 -23.90 26.47 20.55
CA ILE A 131 -22.83 26.61 19.55
C ILE A 131 -23.37 27.12 18.21
N THR A 132 -24.54 26.65 17.76
CA THR A 132 -25.16 27.14 16.53
C THR A 132 -25.55 28.62 16.63
N ARG A 133 -26.05 29.08 17.79
CA ARG A 133 -26.32 30.51 18.03
C ARG A 133 -25.03 31.33 18.01
N LEU A 134 -23.97 30.81 18.63
CA LEU A 134 -22.67 31.45 18.68
C LEU A 134 -22.06 31.60 17.27
N ILE A 135 -22.07 30.54 16.46
CA ILE A 135 -21.60 30.56 15.07
C ILE A 135 -22.36 31.61 14.26
N LYS A 136 -23.70 31.66 14.36
CA LYS A 136 -24.52 32.68 13.68
C LYS A 136 -24.10 34.10 14.04
N LYS A 137 -23.80 34.34 15.32
CA LYS A 137 -23.36 35.65 15.82
C LYS A 137 -21.96 36.03 15.33
N ILE A 138 -21.02 35.09 15.35
CA ILE A 138 -19.66 35.31 14.83
C ILE A 138 -19.71 35.67 13.34
N VAL A 139 -20.55 34.97 12.56
CA VAL A 139 -20.73 35.24 11.13
C VAL A 139 -21.43 36.58 10.90
N SER A 140 -22.46 36.93 11.69
CA SER A 140 -23.13 38.24 11.58
C SER A 140 -22.22 39.41 11.92
N ASP A 141 -21.23 39.19 12.79
CA ASP A 141 -20.30 40.21 13.26
C ASP A 141 -19.06 40.35 12.34
N GLY A 142 -18.98 39.56 11.26
CA GLY A 142 -18.03 39.78 10.16
C GLY A 142 -17.00 38.67 9.93
N ALA A 143 -17.18 37.46 10.48
CA ALA A 143 -16.36 36.31 10.11
C ALA A 143 -16.77 35.76 8.74
N HIS A 144 -15.79 35.63 7.83
CA HIS A 144 -16.03 35.26 6.44
C HIS A 144 -15.04 34.23 5.88
N ASP A 145 -14.06 33.79 6.68
CA ASP A 145 -13.08 32.78 6.27
C ASP A 145 -13.65 31.36 6.43
N PHE A 146 -14.64 31.05 5.59
CA PHE A 146 -15.35 29.77 5.62
C PHE A 146 -14.48 28.63 5.12
N THR A 147 -13.60 28.88 4.14
CA THR A 147 -12.64 27.90 3.58
C THR A 147 -11.71 27.36 4.67
N ARG A 148 -11.04 28.25 5.44
CA ARG A 148 -10.18 27.81 6.54
C ARG A 148 -10.96 27.05 7.61
N ALA A 149 -12.16 27.51 7.93
CA ALA A 149 -13.01 26.88 8.95
C ALA A 149 -13.42 25.46 8.54
N ILE A 150 -13.90 25.26 7.31
CA ILE A 150 -14.33 23.94 6.83
C ILE A 150 -13.15 22.96 6.71
N LEU A 151 -11.99 23.41 6.22
CA LEU A 151 -10.78 22.57 6.10
C LEU A 151 -10.33 22.07 7.47
N ARG A 152 -10.10 23.00 8.38
CA ARG A 152 -9.58 22.72 9.73
C ARG A 152 -10.52 21.83 10.51
N THR A 153 -11.82 22.11 10.47
CA THR A 153 -12.79 21.33 11.25
C THR A 153 -12.97 19.92 10.68
N SER A 154 -12.88 19.74 9.35
CA SER A 154 -13.00 18.43 8.70
C SER A 154 -11.80 17.52 9.02
N PHE A 155 -10.60 18.11 9.06
CA PHE A 155 -9.40 17.43 9.57
C PHE A 155 -9.56 17.03 11.05
N LEU A 156 -10.01 17.96 11.90
CA LEU A 156 -10.20 17.70 13.33
C LEU A 156 -11.25 16.63 13.58
N ALA A 157 -12.38 16.65 12.87
CA ALA A 157 -13.43 15.64 12.97
C ALA A 157 -12.89 14.22 12.78
N SER A 158 -11.97 14.08 11.82
CA SER A 158 -11.34 12.81 11.47
C SER A 158 -10.33 12.38 12.53
N CYS A 159 -9.52 13.30 13.05
CA CYS A 159 -8.66 13.05 14.20
C CYS A 159 -9.46 12.67 15.46
N VAL A 160 -10.56 13.37 15.74
CA VAL A 160 -11.47 13.08 16.87
C VAL A 160 -12.02 11.67 16.74
N SER A 161 -12.58 11.33 15.57
CA SER A 161 -13.18 10.02 15.31
C SER A 161 -12.16 8.89 15.40
N ALA A 162 -10.93 9.12 14.94
CA ALA A 162 -9.83 8.17 15.04
C ALA A 162 -9.28 8.02 16.48
N CYS A 163 -9.31 9.08 17.29
CA CYS A 163 -8.78 9.09 18.66
C CYS A 163 -9.80 8.70 19.74
N GLN A 164 -11.10 8.60 19.42
CA GLN A 164 -12.15 8.22 20.37
C GLN A 164 -12.03 6.77 20.91
N SER A 165 -11.12 5.95 20.38
CA SER A 165 -10.82 4.61 20.91
C SER A 165 -9.91 4.67 22.15
N ARG A 166 -10.42 4.21 23.30
CA ARG A 166 -9.82 4.23 24.66
C ARG A 166 -8.42 3.60 24.84
N THR A 167 -7.78 3.09 23.79
CA THR A 167 -6.65 2.14 23.91
C THR A 167 -5.28 2.80 23.84
N MET A 168 -5.14 4.05 23.37
CA MET A 168 -3.84 4.74 23.27
C MET A 168 -3.84 6.11 23.95
N SER A 169 -2.72 6.46 24.60
CA SER A 169 -2.49 7.82 25.08
C SER A 169 -2.27 8.78 23.90
N LEU A 170 -2.73 10.03 24.04
CA LEU A 170 -2.60 11.07 23.01
C LEU A 170 -1.16 11.23 22.51
N GLY A 171 -0.16 11.17 23.40
CA GLY A 171 1.25 11.33 23.04
C GLY A 171 1.82 10.20 22.17
N ASN A 172 1.39 8.95 22.41
CA ASN A 172 1.79 7.82 21.57
C ASN A 172 1.18 7.92 20.16
N THR A 173 0.02 8.57 20.05
CA THR A 173 -0.73 8.73 18.80
C THR A 173 -0.03 9.69 17.83
N VAL A 174 0.59 10.78 18.33
CA VAL A 174 1.44 11.68 17.51
C VAL A 174 2.59 10.92 16.87
N ASN A 175 3.36 10.18 17.68
CA ASN A 175 4.58 9.51 17.22
C ASN A 175 4.25 8.42 16.19
N VAL A 176 3.17 7.66 16.42
CA VAL A 176 2.69 6.67 15.45
C VAL A 176 2.29 7.35 14.15
N MET A 177 1.49 8.42 14.18
CA MET A 177 1.12 9.15 12.96
C MET A 177 2.32 9.75 12.23
N ALA A 178 3.28 10.32 12.94
CA ALA A 178 4.49 10.87 12.34
C ALA A 178 5.33 9.79 11.66
N GLN A 179 5.48 8.62 12.30
CA GLN A 179 6.15 7.47 11.70
C GLN A 179 5.40 6.96 10.46
N ARG A 180 4.06 6.87 10.51
CA ARG A 180 3.23 6.42 9.38
C ARG A 180 3.24 7.38 8.20
N LEU A 181 3.26 8.67 8.49
CA LEU A 181 3.43 9.68 7.47
C LEU A 181 4.81 9.55 6.80
N HIS A 182 5.85 9.29 7.59
CA HIS A 182 7.18 9.03 7.05
C HIS A 182 7.18 7.80 6.12
N GLU A 183 6.55 6.69 6.52
CA GLU A 183 6.35 5.51 5.68
C GLU A 183 5.62 5.87 4.36
N ARG A 184 4.52 6.63 4.44
CA ARG A 184 3.75 7.11 3.28
C ARG A 184 4.59 7.98 2.33
N LEU A 185 5.43 8.88 2.87
CA LEU A 185 6.30 9.75 2.07
C LEU A 185 7.47 8.99 1.43
N GLN A 186 7.96 7.93 2.07
CA GLN A 186 8.98 7.05 1.48
C GLN A 186 8.43 6.27 0.26
N GLU A 187 7.15 5.90 0.28
CA GLU A 187 6.49 5.24 -0.86
C GLU A 187 6.19 6.18 -2.04
N CYS A 188 6.36 7.50 -1.88
CA CYS A 188 6.15 8.48 -2.94
C CYS A 188 7.46 8.77 -3.68
N ASN A 189 7.42 8.87 -5.01
CA ASN A 189 8.54 9.39 -5.79
C ASN A 189 8.51 10.91 -5.69
N GLY A 190 9.57 11.56 -5.20
CA GLY A 190 9.59 13.01 -5.02
C GLY A 190 10.84 13.51 -4.30
N ASP A 191 11.04 14.82 -4.32
CA ASP A 191 12.17 15.49 -3.65
C ASP A 191 12.09 15.27 -2.12
N GLU A 192 13.17 14.73 -1.56
CA GLU A 192 13.30 14.45 -0.12
C GLU A 192 13.12 15.71 0.75
N SER A 193 13.45 16.90 0.21
CA SER A 193 13.26 18.17 0.92
C SER A 193 11.77 18.53 1.07
N LEU A 194 10.97 18.35 0.02
CA LEU A 194 9.53 18.59 0.03
C LEU A 194 8.81 17.56 0.91
N LYS A 195 9.25 16.31 0.90
CA LYS A 195 8.75 15.26 1.80
C LYS A 195 9.00 15.63 3.26
N ALA A 196 10.20 16.08 3.60
CA ALA A 196 10.53 16.49 4.97
C ALA A 196 9.68 17.70 5.43
N GLU A 197 9.45 18.68 4.54
CA GLU A 197 8.61 19.83 4.83
C GLU A 197 7.14 19.43 5.06
N ALA A 198 6.57 18.60 4.17
CA ALA A 198 5.23 18.05 4.32
C ALA A 198 5.09 17.25 5.62
N GLY A 199 6.10 16.44 5.94
CA GLY A 199 6.22 15.70 7.19
C GLY A 199 6.09 16.59 8.43
N SER A 200 6.88 17.67 8.47
CA SER A 200 6.88 18.64 9.57
C SER A 200 5.53 19.36 9.71
N LYS A 201 4.91 19.76 8.59
CA LYS A 201 3.60 20.44 8.60
C LYS A 201 2.52 19.53 9.19
N VAL A 202 2.40 18.31 8.70
CA VAL A 202 1.38 17.36 9.17
C VAL A 202 1.61 17.00 10.64
N GLN A 203 2.86 16.86 11.09
CA GLN A 203 3.15 16.63 12.51
C GLN A 203 2.59 17.78 13.37
N LYS A 204 2.84 19.04 13.00
CA LYS A 204 2.30 20.21 13.72
C LYS A 204 0.77 20.22 13.75
N PHE A 205 0.12 19.89 12.62
CA PHE A 205 -1.35 19.80 12.56
C PHE A 205 -1.90 18.68 13.43
N THR A 206 -1.21 17.54 13.47
CA THR A 206 -1.60 16.40 14.29
C THR A 206 -1.44 16.72 15.78
N GLU A 207 -0.34 17.36 16.17
CA GLU A 207 -0.12 17.85 17.54
C GLU A 207 -1.17 18.87 17.95
N TRP A 208 -1.52 19.81 17.06
CA TRP A 208 -2.62 20.75 17.27
C TRP A 208 -3.96 20.03 17.51
N ALA A 209 -4.34 19.10 16.63
CA ALA A 209 -5.61 18.38 16.73
C ALA A 209 -5.70 17.59 18.04
N LEU A 210 -4.61 16.93 18.44
CA LEU A 210 -4.55 16.20 19.71
C LEU A 210 -4.60 17.13 20.92
N ASN A 211 -3.96 18.30 20.86
CA ASN A 211 -4.10 19.31 21.92
C ASN A 211 -5.55 19.79 22.05
N CYS A 212 -6.27 20.01 20.94
CA CYS A 212 -7.69 20.32 20.94
C CYS A 212 -8.53 19.21 21.57
N ILE A 213 -8.32 17.94 21.16
CA ILE A 213 -8.99 16.77 21.73
C ILE A 213 -8.76 16.70 23.26
N GLY A 214 -7.50 16.86 23.69
CA GLY A 214 -7.13 16.84 25.10
C GLY A 214 -7.72 18.00 25.91
N PHE A 215 -7.93 19.16 25.29
CA PHE A 215 -8.59 20.31 25.93
C PHE A 215 -10.06 20.00 26.23
N HIS A 216 -10.83 19.53 25.23
CA HIS A 216 -12.24 19.20 25.41
C HIS A 216 -12.47 18.01 26.36
N LEU A 217 -11.62 16.98 26.33
CA LEU A 217 -11.71 15.85 27.27
C LEU A 217 -11.51 16.27 28.73
N ARG A 218 -10.59 17.21 29.00
CA ARG A 218 -10.35 17.71 30.38
C ARG A 218 -11.51 18.56 30.91
N CYS A 219 -12.22 19.27 30.03
CA CYS A 219 -13.35 20.11 30.40
C CYS A 219 -14.64 19.32 30.63
N GLN A 220 -14.80 18.12 30.05
CA GLN A 220 -16.01 17.31 30.17
C GLN A 220 -16.17 16.58 31.51
N GLY A 221 -15.14 16.55 32.38
CA GLY A 221 -15.24 15.96 33.71
C GLY A 221 -15.46 14.44 33.72
N ASN A 222 -15.16 13.79 34.86
CA ASN A 222 -15.26 12.35 35.04
C ASN A 222 -16.72 11.90 35.28
N GLU A 223 -17.69 12.44 34.53
CA GLU A 223 -19.08 12.01 34.62
C GLU A 223 -19.25 10.70 33.86
N GLY A 224 -19.71 9.69 34.60
CA GLY A 224 -19.72 8.29 34.19
C GLY A 224 -20.26 8.09 32.78
N THR A 225 -19.48 7.38 31.98
CA THR A 225 -19.83 6.90 30.64
C THR A 225 -20.99 5.91 30.73
N VAL A 226 -22.20 6.41 30.96
CA VAL A 226 -23.43 5.64 30.96
C VAL A 226 -24.21 6.02 29.71
N GLY A 227 -24.01 5.21 28.66
CA GLY A 227 -24.89 5.02 27.51
C GLY A 227 -25.80 6.19 27.09
N CYS A 228 -25.22 7.28 26.58
CA CYS A 228 -25.99 8.17 25.70
C CYS A 228 -26.12 7.49 24.34
N ASN A 229 -27.36 7.35 23.84
CA ASN A 229 -27.67 6.74 22.55
C ASN A 229 -26.80 7.34 21.44
N SER A 230 -25.87 6.54 20.90
CA SER A 230 -24.81 7.06 20.03
C SER A 230 -25.33 7.80 18.81
N ALA A 231 -26.45 7.34 18.25
CA ALA A 231 -27.10 7.94 17.10
C ALA A 231 -27.57 9.39 17.35
N ALA A 232 -28.05 9.70 18.56
CA ALA A 232 -28.49 11.05 18.88
C ALA A 232 -27.31 12.02 18.93
N VAL A 233 -26.17 11.61 19.49
CA VAL A 233 -24.94 12.41 19.53
C VAL A 233 -24.41 12.67 18.12
N ILE A 234 -24.34 11.63 17.27
CA ILE A 234 -23.96 11.77 15.86
C ILE A 234 -24.84 12.80 15.15
N GLN A 235 -26.16 12.70 15.33
CA GLN A 235 -27.12 13.61 14.73
C GLN A 235 -26.91 15.06 15.19
N LEU A 236 -26.58 15.29 16.47
CA LEU A 236 -26.27 16.63 16.99
C LEU A 236 -25.04 17.25 16.31
N GLN A 237 -23.96 16.48 16.22
CA GLN A 237 -22.69 16.95 15.61
C GLN A 237 -22.90 17.27 14.13
N LEU A 238 -23.48 16.34 13.37
CA LEU A 238 -23.72 16.52 11.94
C LEU A 238 -24.74 17.63 11.65
N SER A 239 -25.77 17.81 12.49
CA SER A 239 -26.75 18.88 12.29
C SER A 239 -26.19 20.27 12.63
N ALA A 240 -25.32 20.38 13.64
CA ALA A 240 -24.62 21.64 13.92
C ALA A 240 -23.64 21.99 12.79
N PHE A 241 -22.88 21.01 12.28
CA PHE A 241 -22.01 21.21 11.13
C PHE A 241 -22.80 21.57 9.86
N LYS A 242 -23.90 20.87 9.58
CA LYS A 242 -24.79 21.22 8.47
C LYS A 242 -25.34 22.64 8.58
N THR A 243 -25.70 23.08 9.79
CA THR A 243 -26.17 24.46 9.99
C THR A 243 -25.09 25.48 9.67
N PHE A 244 -23.81 25.18 9.93
CA PHE A 244 -22.70 26.01 9.49
C PHE A 244 -22.58 26.04 7.96
N LEU A 245 -22.68 24.89 7.28
CA LEU A 245 -22.66 24.84 5.82
C LEU A 245 -23.80 25.67 5.20
N ASP A 246 -25.01 25.57 5.76
CA ASP A 246 -26.17 26.37 5.33
C ASP A 246 -25.94 27.89 5.53
N LEU A 247 -25.18 28.28 6.56
CA LEU A 247 -24.83 29.68 6.82
C LEU A 247 -23.75 30.21 5.88
N ALA A 248 -22.75 29.37 5.57
CA ALA A 248 -21.70 29.71 4.62
C ALA A 248 -22.30 29.85 3.20
N GLY A 249 -23.23 28.98 2.84
CA GLY A 249 -23.96 29.03 1.57
C GLY A 249 -23.04 29.13 0.37
N ASN A 250 -23.32 30.06 -0.54
CA ASN A 250 -22.55 30.26 -1.77
C ASN A 250 -21.15 30.86 -1.56
N ASN A 251 -20.73 31.11 -0.32
CA ASN A 251 -19.35 31.54 -0.03
C ASN A 251 -18.36 30.36 -0.03
N LEU A 252 -18.86 29.13 -0.10
CA LEU A 252 -18.06 27.92 -0.35
C LEU A 252 -18.24 27.48 -1.80
N THR A 253 -17.14 27.12 -2.43
CA THR A 253 -17.06 26.59 -3.78
C THR A 253 -16.82 25.09 -3.76
N GLY A 254 -17.02 24.41 -4.89
CA GLY A 254 -16.66 22.99 -5.03
C GLY A 254 -15.20 22.71 -4.66
N LYS A 255 -14.27 23.62 -4.97
CA LYS A 255 -12.85 23.51 -4.58
C LYS A 255 -12.69 23.44 -3.06
N ASP A 256 -13.40 24.29 -2.32
CA ASP A 256 -13.33 24.31 -0.85
C ASP A 256 -13.84 22.99 -0.26
N PHE A 257 -14.91 22.42 -0.84
CA PHE A 257 -15.43 21.11 -0.44
C PHE A 257 -14.46 19.97 -0.78
N THR A 258 -13.86 19.98 -1.98
CA THR A 258 -12.84 19.02 -2.42
C THR A 258 -11.64 19.02 -1.46
N GLU A 259 -11.10 20.19 -1.11
CA GLU A 259 -9.98 20.29 -0.17
C GLU A 259 -10.38 19.86 1.25
N ALA A 260 -11.59 20.21 1.70
CA ALA A 260 -12.10 19.75 3.00
C ALA A 260 -12.30 18.24 3.06
N PHE A 261 -12.68 17.63 1.94
CA PHE A 261 -12.84 16.19 1.79
C PHE A 261 -11.48 15.48 1.87
N ASP A 262 -10.45 16.00 1.20
CA ASP A 262 -9.07 15.51 1.33
C ASP A 262 -8.56 15.64 2.78
N ALA A 263 -8.80 16.80 3.40
CA ALA A 263 -8.41 17.07 4.78
C ALA A 263 -9.07 16.11 5.78
N ALA A 264 -10.32 15.69 5.53
CA ALA A 264 -11.00 14.66 6.32
C ALA A 264 -10.45 13.25 6.07
N CYS A 265 -10.23 12.87 4.82
CA CYS A 265 -9.76 11.52 4.47
C CYS A 265 -8.31 11.28 4.94
N PHE A 266 -7.46 12.31 4.88
CA PHE A 266 -6.04 12.18 5.12
C PHE A 266 -5.68 11.56 6.49
N PRO A 267 -6.16 12.04 7.66
CA PRO A 267 -5.88 11.39 8.93
C PRO A 267 -6.30 9.92 8.96
N LEU A 268 -7.49 9.61 8.44
CA LEU A 268 -8.06 8.26 8.45
C LEU A 268 -7.18 7.26 7.69
N THR A 269 -6.50 7.72 6.63
CA THR A 269 -5.54 6.87 5.92
C THR A 269 -4.31 6.49 6.76
N LEU A 270 -3.85 7.39 7.63
CA LEU A 270 -2.70 7.16 8.52
C LEU A 270 -3.02 6.21 9.68
N PHE A 271 -4.27 6.20 10.16
CA PHE A 271 -4.72 5.36 11.28
C PHE A 271 -4.99 3.89 10.93
N SER A 272 -4.93 3.52 9.65
CA SER A 272 -5.54 2.29 9.16
C SER A 272 -4.73 1.00 9.34
N ILE A 273 -3.48 1.06 9.82
CA ILE A 273 -2.58 -0.11 9.90
C ILE A 273 -2.31 -0.57 11.35
N SER A 274 -2.95 0.03 12.37
CA SER A 274 -2.94 -0.59 13.70
C SER A 274 -3.81 -1.85 13.67
N SER A 275 -3.36 -2.91 14.34
CA SER A 275 -3.97 -4.25 14.43
C SER A 275 -5.44 -4.28 14.89
N ASP A 276 -5.98 -3.11 15.21
CA ASP A 276 -7.30 -2.85 15.72
C ASP A 276 -7.75 -1.49 15.17
N PRO A 277 -8.36 -1.40 13.98
CA PRO A 277 -8.91 -0.15 13.47
C PRO A 277 -10.20 0.16 14.21
N LEU A 278 -10.17 0.45 15.52
CA LEU A 278 -11.40 0.56 16.32
C LEU A 278 -12.33 1.74 15.94
N TRP A 279 -11.87 2.72 15.16
CA TRP A 279 -12.78 3.72 14.57
C TRP A 279 -13.72 3.10 13.52
N SER A 280 -13.37 1.90 13.00
CA SER A 280 -14.10 1.17 11.96
C SER A 280 -15.33 0.41 12.43
N SER A 281 -15.74 0.57 13.69
CA SER A 281 -16.97 -0.03 14.16
C SER A 281 -17.73 0.94 15.06
N GLY A 282 -19.04 1.05 14.82
CA GLY A 282 -19.94 1.85 15.65
C GLY A 282 -19.98 3.33 15.27
N ILE A 283 -19.84 4.19 16.29
CA ILE A 283 -20.24 5.60 16.28
C ILE A 283 -19.35 6.44 15.35
N SER A 284 -18.02 6.25 15.44
CA SER A 284 -17.04 7.02 14.68
C SER A 284 -17.20 6.86 13.17
N ALA A 285 -17.39 5.64 12.67
CA ALA A 285 -17.61 5.38 11.24
C ALA A 285 -18.85 6.13 10.70
N THR A 286 -19.95 6.16 11.47
CA THR A 286 -21.17 6.88 11.06
C THR A 286 -21.03 8.40 11.10
N VAL A 287 -20.23 8.97 12.01
CA VAL A 287 -19.89 10.41 11.99
C VAL A 287 -19.11 10.73 10.73
N ILE A 288 -18.07 9.95 10.41
CA ILE A 288 -17.24 10.15 9.22
C ILE A 288 -18.06 10.00 7.94
N GLN A 289 -18.88 8.96 7.84
CA GLN A 289 -19.78 8.79 6.70
C GLN A 289 -20.71 9.99 6.51
N GLY A 290 -21.25 10.53 7.61
CA GLY A 290 -22.08 11.73 7.59
C GLY A 290 -21.33 12.99 7.19
N LEU A 291 -20.13 13.20 7.72
CA LEU A 291 -19.25 14.32 7.37
C LEU A 291 -18.89 14.29 5.89
N LEU A 292 -18.35 13.18 5.40
CA LEU A 292 -17.94 13.02 4.01
C LEU A 292 -19.15 13.12 3.07
N GLY A 293 -20.30 12.59 3.47
CA GLY A 293 -21.56 12.76 2.72
C GLY A 293 -21.98 14.23 2.59
N LEU A 294 -21.89 15.03 3.67
CA LEU A 294 -22.20 16.46 3.63
C LEU A 294 -21.22 17.25 2.75
N LEU A 295 -19.94 16.85 2.70
CA LEU A 295 -18.94 17.47 1.82
C LEU A 295 -19.18 17.14 0.34
N VAL A 296 -19.58 15.90 0.04
CA VAL A 296 -20.00 15.50 -1.32
C VAL A 296 -21.29 16.21 -1.74
N ASP A 297 -22.27 16.31 -0.85
CA ASP A 297 -23.50 17.08 -1.10
C ASP A 297 -23.19 18.57 -1.37
N GLY A 298 -22.10 19.09 -0.80
CA GLY A 298 -21.60 20.45 -1.03
C GLY A 298 -20.87 20.65 -2.36
N GLY A 299 -20.41 19.57 -3.01
CA GLY A 299 -19.76 19.62 -4.32
C GLY A 299 -18.32 19.10 -4.38
N ALA A 300 -17.87 18.32 -3.39
CA ALA A 300 -16.58 17.63 -3.48
C ALA A 300 -16.57 16.59 -4.63
N ASP A 301 -15.55 16.63 -5.48
CA ASP A 301 -15.44 15.81 -6.70
C ASP A 301 -14.25 14.81 -6.70
N ASN A 302 -13.41 14.83 -5.67
CA ASN A 302 -12.22 13.99 -5.50
C ASN A 302 -12.48 12.64 -4.82
N VAL A 303 -13.73 12.17 -4.72
CA VAL A 303 -14.08 10.92 -4.03
C VAL A 303 -13.29 9.72 -4.57
N ASN A 304 -13.15 9.61 -5.90
CA ASN A 304 -12.35 8.55 -6.52
C ASN A 304 -10.86 8.65 -6.17
N GLN A 305 -10.30 9.85 -6.07
CA GLN A 305 -8.90 10.05 -5.70
C GLN A 305 -8.64 9.58 -4.26
N CYS A 306 -9.46 10.01 -3.29
CA CYS A 306 -9.33 9.55 -1.91
C CYS A 306 -9.58 8.03 -1.79
N PHE A 307 -10.47 7.48 -2.61
CA PHE A 307 -10.76 6.04 -2.66
C PHE A 307 -9.55 5.21 -3.11
N LEU A 308 -8.85 5.65 -4.16
CA LEU A 308 -7.62 5.02 -4.64
C LEU A 308 -6.49 5.15 -3.60
N GLU A 309 -6.33 6.32 -2.98
CA GLU A 309 -5.34 6.52 -1.90
C GLU A 309 -5.63 5.65 -0.68
N ALA A 310 -6.89 5.60 -0.23
CA ALA A 310 -7.31 4.72 0.86
C ALA A 310 -6.98 3.26 0.55
N SER A 311 -7.21 2.82 -0.69
CA SER A 311 -6.90 1.46 -1.15
C SER A 311 -5.40 1.17 -1.16
N ARG A 312 -4.59 2.14 -1.61
CA ARG A 312 -3.13 2.08 -1.57
C ARG A 312 -2.58 1.91 -0.16
N PHE A 313 -3.07 2.68 0.81
CA PHE A 313 -2.57 2.62 2.20
C PHE A 313 -3.20 1.51 3.05
N GLY A 314 -4.24 0.85 2.55
CA GLY A 314 -4.91 -0.26 3.24
C GLY A 314 -5.99 0.18 4.21
N SER A 315 -6.58 1.35 3.98
CA SER A 315 -7.63 1.97 4.78
C SER A 315 -8.99 1.36 4.50
N THR A 316 -9.12 0.07 4.84
CA THR A 316 -10.26 -0.78 4.48
C THR A 316 -11.61 -0.18 4.87
N GLU A 317 -11.73 0.42 6.06
CA GLU A 317 -12.99 1.06 6.46
C GLU A 317 -13.26 2.33 5.68
N LEU A 318 -12.24 3.15 5.42
CA LEU A 318 -12.42 4.35 4.61
C LEU A 318 -12.86 3.96 3.20
N VAL A 319 -12.26 2.93 2.61
CA VAL A 319 -12.68 2.32 1.34
C VAL A 319 -14.16 1.92 1.40
N ARG A 320 -14.61 1.24 2.45
CA ARG A 320 -16.02 0.87 2.66
C ARG A 320 -16.95 2.08 2.75
N ILE A 321 -16.60 3.10 3.54
CA ILE A 321 -17.38 4.33 3.66
C ILE A 321 -17.48 5.05 2.31
N LEU A 322 -16.37 5.15 1.57
CA LEU A 322 -16.31 5.78 0.26
C LEU A 322 -17.13 5.01 -0.79
N LEU A 323 -17.13 3.67 -0.76
CA LEU A 323 -18.04 2.85 -1.59
C LEU A 323 -19.51 3.18 -1.31
N GLN A 324 -19.90 3.26 -0.04
CA GLN A 324 -21.28 3.58 0.34
C GLN A 324 -21.67 5.01 -0.09
N ILE A 325 -20.77 5.97 0.04
CA ILE A 325 -20.99 7.35 -0.41
C ILE A 325 -21.10 7.42 -1.93
N ALA A 326 -20.23 6.73 -2.65
CA ALA A 326 -20.25 6.67 -4.11
C ALA A 326 -21.57 6.04 -4.62
N GLN A 327 -21.99 4.91 -4.03
CA GLN A 327 -23.26 4.26 -4.36
C GLN A 327 -24.46 5.17 -4.08
N ARG A 328 -24.51 5.85 -2.92
CA ARG A 328 -25.60 6.75 -2.54
C ARG A 328 -25.70 7.96 -3.47
N ASN A 329 -24.56 8.50 -3.90
CA ASN A 329 -24.49 9.72 -4.70
C ASN A 329 -24.31 9.46 -6.20
N SER A 330 -24.37 8.19 -6.63
CA SER A 330 -24.14 7.78 -8.03
C SER A 330 -22.81 8.31 -8.61
N LEU A 331 -21.76 8.29 -7.79
CA LEU A 331 -20.41 8.68 -8.19
C LEU A 331 -19.68 7.49 -8.80
N ASP A 332 -18.87 7.77 -9.82
CA ASP A 332 -18.02 6.76 -10.45
C ASP A 332 -16.71 6.61 -9.66
N VAL A 333 -16.46 5.41 -9.16
CA VAL A 333 -15.23 5.05 -8.45
C VAL A 333 -14.61 3.82 -9.10
N ASP A 334 -13.31 3.87 -9.36
CA ASP A 334 -12.59 2.82 -10.08
C ASP A 334 -12.15 1.72 -9.11
N VAL A 335 -13.07 0.79 -8.81
CA VAL A 335 -12.86 -0.33 -7.87
C VAL A 335 -11.78 -1.29 -8.39
N ASP A 336 -11.69 -1.50 -9.70
CA ASP A 336 -10.71 -2.40 -10.31
C ASP A 336 -9.29 -1.80 -10.23
N LEU A 337 -9.14 -0.50 -10.46
CA LEU A 337 -7.86 0.20 -10.25
C LEU A 337 -7.47 0.23 -8.76
N ALA A 338 -8.45 0.44 -7.86
CA ALA A 338 -8.23 0.33 -6.43
C ALA A 338 -7.72 -1.04 -6.01
N LEU A 339 -8.26 -2.12 -6.59
CA LEU A 339 -7.78 -3.49 -6.35
C LEU A 339 -6.33 -3.65 -6.83
N GLY A 340 -5.98 -3.03 -7.96
CA GLY A 340 -4.60 -2.94 -8.45
C GLY A 340 -3.64 -2.29 -7.45
N PHE A 341 -4.03 -1.17 -6.84
CA PHE A 341 -3.23 -0.52 -5.79
C PHE A 341 -3.13 -1.38 -4.52
N ALA A 342 -4.26 -1.88 -4.01
CA ALA A 342 -4.28 -2.71 -2.81
C ALA A 342 -3.42 -3.98 -2.97
N SER A 343 -3.49 -4.62 -4.14
CA SER A 343 -2.67 -5.79 -4.50
C SER A 343 -1.19 -5.44 -4.61
N HIS A 344 -0.85 -4.28 -5.19
CA HIS A 344 0.54 -3.84 -5.30
C HIS A 344 1.19 -3.63 -3.93
N TYR A 345 0.46 -3.11 -2.94
CA TYR A 345 0.97 -2.91 -1.58
C TYR A 345 0.61 -4.05 -0.62
N CYS A 346 0.20 -5.20 -1.16
CA CYS A 346 -0.19 -6.43 -0.48
C CYS A 346 -1.17 -6.17 0.71
N LYS A 347 -2.16 -5.30 0.50
CA LYS A 347 -3.23 -4.93 1.47
C LYS A 347 -4.41 -5.89 1.41
N ILE A 348 -4.21 -7.13 1.87
CA ILE A 348 -5.18 -8.24 1.72
C ILE A 348 -6.59 -7.89 2.21
N ARG A 349 -6.75 -7.33 3.42
CA ARG A 349 -8.06 -6.94 3.96
C ARG A 349 -8.81 -5.95 3.07
N THR A 350 -8.07 -5.04 2.43
CA THR A 350 -8.64 -4.06 1.52
C THR A 350 -9.01 -4.70 0.19
N MET A 351 -8.20 -5.65 -0.31
CA MET A 351 -8.56 -6.46 -1.48
C MET A 351 -9.86 -7.23 -1.25
N GLU A 352 -10.04 -7.85 -0.07
CA GLU A 352 -11.29 -8.52 0.33
C GLU A 352 -12.47 -7.56 0.27
N CYS A 353 -12.37 -6.39 0.89
CA CYS A 353 -13.42 -5.35 0.84
C CYS A 353 -13.76 -4.91 -0.60
N LEU A 354 -12.75 -4.72 -1.45
CA LEU A 354 -12.94 -4.27 -2.83
C LEU A 354 -13.63 -5.33 -3.69
N VAL A 355 -13.34 -6.61 -3.47
CA VAL A 355 -14.01 -7.70 -4.19
C VAL A 355 -15.41 -7.96 -3.62
N ASP A 356 -15.54 -8.08 -2.30
CA ASP A 356 -16.76 -8.57 -1.66
C ASP A 356 -17.84 -7.47 -1.55
N GLU A 357 -17.43 -6.20 -1.35
CA GLU A 357 -18.35 -5.06 -1.21
C GLU A 357 -18.31 -4.13 -2.43
N GLY A 358 -17.13 -3.97 -3.03
CA GLY A 358 -16.93 -3.14 -4.23
C GLY A 358 -17.26 -3.85 -5.54
N ASN A 359 -17.44 -5.19 -5.52
CA ASN A 359 -17.66 -6.02 -6.72
C ASN A 359 -16.56 -5.88 -7.78
N ALA A 360 -15.29 -5.74 -7.38
CA ALA A 360 -14.17 -5.77 -8.32
C ALA A 360 -14.13 -7.10 -9.08
N ILE A 361 -13.91 -7.05 -10.39
CA ILE A 361 -13.92 -8.22 -11.28
C ILE A 361 -12.64 -8.36 -12.11
N ALA A 362 -11.82 -7.32 -12.22
CA ALA A 362 -10.62 -7.34 -13.06
C ALA A 362 -9.40 -7.91 -12.31
N PHE A 363 -9.30 -9.23 -12.20
CA PHE A 363 -8.21 -9.90 -11.45
C PHE A 363 -6.91 -10.04 -12.23
N LEU A 364 -6.99 -10.15 -13.56
CA LEU A 364 -5.83 -10.36 -14.44
C LEU A 364 -4.66 -9.39 -14.16
N GLY A 365 -4.90 -8.08 -14.22
CA GLY A 365 -3.87 -7.06 -14.04
C GLY A 365 -3.18 -7.12 -12.68
N PRO A 366 -3.94 -7.08 -11.57
CA PRO A 366 -3.42 -7.26 -10.22
C PRO A 366 -2.63 -8.56 -10.02
N LEU A 367 -3.15 -9.70 -10.49
CA LEU A 367 -2.50 -11.01 -10.37
C LEU A 367 -1.19 -11.06 -11.16
N MET A 368 -1.18 -10.59 -12.42
CA MET A 368 0.03 -10.57 -13.25
C MET A 368 1.15 -9.75 -12.58
N ARG A 369 0.83 -8.55 -12.07
CA ARG A 369 1.80 -7.70 -11.35
C ARG A 369 2.32 -8.37 -10.07
N ALA A 370 1.45 -9.06 -9.35
CA ALA A 370 1.84 -9.79 -8.14
C ALA A 370 2.79 -10.94 -8.46
N ALA A 371 2.51 -11.68 -9.54
CA ALA A 371 3.34 -12.77 -10.03
C ALA A 371 4.70 -12.27 -10.54
N GLU A 372 4.74 -11.16 -11.28
CA GLU A 372 5.95 -10.51 -11.79
C GLU A 372 6.91 -10.07 -10.67
N ARG A 373 6.34 -9.60 -9.54
CA ARG A 373 7.10 -9.17 -8.35
C ARG A 373 7.39 -10.29 -7.35
N GLY A 374 6.74 -11.44 -7.51
CA GLY A 374 6.81 -12.53 -6.54
C GLY A 374 6.16 -12.24 -5.18
N CYS A 375 5.12 -11.36 -5.09
CA CYS A 375 4.35 -11.20 -3.83
C CYS A 375 3.46 -12.44 -3.62
N MET A 376 4.03 -13.50 -3.05
CA MET A 376 3.37 -14.80 -2.86
C MET A 376 2.02 -14.69 -2.14
N GLN A 377 1.91 -13.84 -1.11
CA GLN A 377 0.66 -13.65 -0.36
C GLN A 377 -0.50 -13.20 -1.25
N VAL A 378 -0.23 -12.33 -2.23
CA VAL A 378 -1.24 -11.82 -3.16
C VAL A 378 -1.54 -12.84 -4.25
N VAL A 379 -0.51 -13.55 -4.74
CA VAL A 379 -0.69 -14.63 -5.73
C VAL A 379 -1.55 -15.76 -5.15
N GLU A 380 -1.23 -16.23 -3.95
CA GLU A 380 -2.00 -17.25 -3.22
C GLU A 380 -3.45 -16.79 -3.02
N TRP A 381 -3.65 -15.55 -2.58
CA TRP A 381 -5.00 -14.99 -2.38
C TRP A 381 -5.85 -15.01 -3.66
N PHE A 382 -5.29 -14.63 -4.82
CA PHE A 382 -6.01 -14.66 -6.09
C PHE A 382 -6.32 -16.09 -6.56
N VAL A 383 -5.37 -17.02 -6.39
CA VAL A 383 -5.59 -18.43 -6.73
C VAL A 383 -6.70 -19.04 -5.86
N ASP A 384 -6.69 -18.78 -4.55
CA ASP A 384 -7.72 -19.25 -3.61
C ASP A 384 -9.11 -18.67 -3.91
N ARG A 385 -9.17 -17.47 -4.51
CA ARG A 385 -10.41 -16.82 -4.97
C ARG A 385 -10.95 -17.39 -6.29
N GLY A 386 -10.23 -18.31 -6.94
CA GLY A 386 -10.69 -18.99 -8.15
C GLY A 386 -10.56 -18.15 -9.42
N CYS A 387 -9.41 -17.52 -9.64
CA CYS A 387 -9.08 -16.85 -10.91
C CYS A 387 -9.28 -17.76 -12.14
N GLY A 388 -9.58 -17.15 -13.28
CA GLY A 388 -9.82 -17.87 -14.52
C GLY A 388 -8.57 -18.53 -15.09
N ASP A 389 -8.74 -19.64 -15.82
CA ASP A 389 -7.64 -20.43 -16.39
C ASP A 389 -6.63 -19.60 -17.21
N MET A 390 -7.13 -18.64 -18.01
CA MET A 390 -6.29 -17.77 -18.82
C MET A 390 -5.52 -16.75 -17.96
N GLU A 391 -6.10 -16.27 -16.87
CA GLU A 391 -5.43 -15.35 -15.94
C GLU A 391 -4.28 -16.04 -15.23
N LEU A 392 -4.49 -17.29 -14.80
CA LEU A 392 -3.43 -18.13 -14.22
C LEU A 392 -2.29 -18.38 -15.22
N CYS A 393 -2.63 -18.65 -16.49
CA CYS A 393 -1.63 -18.85 -17.55
C CYS A 393 -0.80 -17.58 -17.82
N LEU A 394 -1.44 -16.41 -17.87
CA LEU A 394 -0.76 -15.12 -18.06
C LEU A 394 0.08 -14.74 -16.83
N ALA A 395 -0.39 -15.04 -15.62
CA ALA A 395 0.36 -14.87 -14.38
C ALA A 395 1.59 -15.77 -14.33
N LEU A 396 1.46 -17.04 -14.74
CA LEU A 396 2.60 -17.96 -14.87
C LEU A 396 3.63 -17.41 -15.86
N THR A 397 3.17 -16.86 -16.99
CA THR A 397 4.05 -16.24 -18.00
C THR A 397 4.80 -15.04 -17.42
N ALA A 398 4.14 -14.18 -16.63
CA ALA A 398 4.73 -13.01 -15.97
C ALA A 398 5.73 -13.41 -14.86
N ALA A 399 5.40 -14.41 -14.04
CA ALA A 399 6.34 -14.95 -13.05
C ALA A 399 7.59 -15.53 -13.74
N THR A 400 7.40 -16.24 -14.84
CA THR A 400 8.46 -16.84 -15.65
C THR A 400 9.35 -15.78 -16.29
N SER A 401 8.77 -14.74 -16.90
CA SER A 401 9.56 -13.65 -17.49
C SER A 401 10.43 -12.95 -16.46
N SER A 402 9.91 -12.68 -15.27
CA SER A 402 10.68 -11.98 -14.23
C SER A 402 11.53 -12.91 -13.36
N SER A 403 11.70 -14.18 -13.79
CA SER A 403 12.47 -15.20 -13.06
C SER A 403 12.03 -15.38 -11.60
N GLN A 404 10.74 -15.17 -11.31
CA GLN A 404 10.14 -15.42 -10.01
C GLN A 404 9.82 -16.90 -9.86
N VAL A 405 10.86 -17.74 -9.76
CA VAL A 405 10.77 -19.20 -9.76
C VAL A 405 9.79 -19.71 -8.70
N LYS A 406 9.76 -19.10 -7.51
CA LYS A 406 8.83 -19.48 -6.44
C LYS A 406 7.35 -19.29 -6.83
N ALA A 407 7.03 -18.16 -7.46
CA ALA A 407 5.67 -17.88 -7.92
C ALA A 407 5.29 -18.76 -9.12
N ALA A 408 6.22 -18.98 -10.06
CA ALA A 408 6.01 -19.87 -11.20
C ALA A 408 5.78 -21.32 -10.75
N ALA A 409 6.55 -21.81 -9.77
CA ALA A 409 6.40 -23.14 -9.20
C ALA A 409 5.05 -23.32 -8.49
N PHE A 410 4.58 -22.28 -7.80
CA PHE A 410 3.26 -22.30 -7.18
C PHE A 410 2.14 -22.27 -8.22
N LEU A 411 2.24 -21.44 -9.26
CA LEU A 411 1.19 -21.27 -10.28
C LEU A 411 1.07 -22.46 -11.23
N LEU A 412 2.19 -23.09 -11.61
CA LEU A 412 2.23 -24.13 -12.65
C LEU A 412 1.21 -25.27 -12.43
N PRO A 413 1.07 -25.85 -11.22
CA PRO A 413 0.07 -26.90 -10.95
C PRO A 413 -1.39 -26.44 -11.07
N HIS A 414 -1.65 -25.13 -10.96
CA HIS A 414 -3.00 -24.58 -11.03
C HIS A 414 -3.43 -24.21 -12.46
N VAL A 415 -2.50 -24.13 -13.42
CA VAL A 415 -2.83 -23.82 -14.82
C VAL A 415 -3.29 -25.11 -15.53
N PRO A 416 -4.52 -25.15 -16.07
CA PRO A 416 -5.00 -26.33 -16.78
C PRO A 416 -4.18 -26.61 -18.05
N HIS A 417 -3.79 -27.86 -18.24
CA HIS A 417 -3.01 -28.30 -19.41
C HIS A 417 -3.70 -27.92 -20.75
N GLN A 418 -5.04 -27.89 -20.78
CA GLN A 418 -5.81 -27.49 -21.96
C GLN A 418 -5.53 -26.05 -22.43
N VAL A 419 -5.12 -25.16 -21.52
CA VAL A 419 -4.73 -23.78 -21.83
C VAL A 419 -3.23 -23.69 -22.06
N LEU A 420 -2.44 -24.41 -21.25
CA LEU A 420 -0.99 -24.37 -21.29
C LEU A 420 -0.39 -24.91 -22.59
N ALA A 421 -0.89 -26.05 -23.08
CA ALA A 421 -0.30 -26.73 -24.24
C ALA A 421 -0.47 -25.97 -25.57
N PRO A 422 -1.63 -25.37 -25.90
CA PRO A 422 -1.77 -24.56 -27.10
C PRO A 422 -0.93 -23.28 -27.10
N LEU A 423 -0.61 -22.74 -25.92
CA LEU A 423 0.13 -21.48 -25.74
C LEU A 423 1.61 -21.70 -25.42
N SER A 424 2.11 -22.94 -25.48
CA SER A 424 3.43 -23.30 -24.96
C SER A 424 4.57 -22.53 -25.62
N ILE A 425 4.47 -22.28 -26.94
CA ILE A 425 5.48 -21.53 -27.69
C ILE A 425 5.43 -20.05 -27.30
N GLU A 426 4.22 -19.48 -27.24
CA GLU A 426 3.95 -18.09 -26.90
C GLU A 426 4.39 -17.75 -25.47
N ILE A 427 4.18 -18.66 -24.51
CA ILE A 427 4.63 -18.51 -23.12
C ILE A 427 6.15 -18.36 -23.08
N LEU A 428 6.90 -19.27 -23.72
CA LEU A 428 8.36 -19.22 -23.72
C LEU A 428 8.90 -18.00 -24.47
N LYS A 429 8.29 -17.63 -25.61
CA LYS A 429 8.64 -16.42 -26.35
C LYS A 429 8.44 -15.16 -25.49
N ALA A 430 7.26 -15.00 -24.91
CA ALA A 430 6.93 -13.86 -24.04
C ALA A 430 7.82 -13.81 -22.80
N ALA A 431 8.13 -14.96 -22.20
CA ALA A 431 9.06 -15.05 -21.08
C ALA A 431 10.47 -14.58 -21.46
N GLY A 432 10.97 -14.99 -22.64
CA GLY A 432 12.26 -14.53 -23.14
C GLY A 432 12.31 -13.06 -23.53
N GLU A 433 11.23 -12.51 -24.10
CA GLU A 433 11.13 -11.08 -24.46
C GLU A 433 11.19 -10.16 -23.25
N ARG A 434 10.47 -10.51 -22.18
CA ARG A 434 10.34 -9.69 -20.96
C ARG A 434 11.34 -10.08 -19.87
N SER A 435 12.36 -10.87 -20.22
CA SER A 435 13.26 -11.53 -19.27
C SER A 435 14.20 -10.60 -18.49
N GLY A 436 14.33 -9.33 -18.89
CA GLY A 436 15.27 -8.39 -18.26
C GLY A 436 16.74 -8.85 -18.28
N GLY A 437 17.08 -9.87 -19.09
CA GLY A 437 18.40 -10.48 -19.16
C GLY A 437 18.59 -11.80 -18.40
N SER A 438 17.60 -12.28 -17.64
CA SER A 438 17.66 -13.59 -16.95
C SER A 438 16.67 -14.60 -17.55
N LEU A 439 17.17 -15.74 -18.00
CA LEU A 439 16.36 -16.86 -18.51
C LEU A 439 16.14 -17.96 -17.48
N GLU A 440 16.35 -17.67 -16.19
CA GLU A 440 16.18 -18.65 -15.11
C GLU A 440 14.74 -19.14 -15.01
N GLY A 441 13.74 -18.27 -15.17
CA GLY A 441 12.34 -18.68 -15.22
C GLY A 441 12.02 -19.62 -16.39
N VAL A 442 12.57 -19.34 -17.58
CA VAL A 442 12.44 -20.23 -18.76
C VAL A 442 13.10 -21.57 -18.50
N ALA A 443 14.30 -21.57 -17.93
CA ALA A 443 14.99 -22.79 -17.53
C ALA A 443 14.14 -23.58 -16.53
N PHE A 444 13.56 -22.92 -15.52
CA PHE A 444 12.69 -23.56 -14.53
C PHE A 444 11.48 -24.26 -15.17
N LEU A 445 10.75 -23.59 -16.08
CA LEU A 445 9.59 -24.21 -16.75
C LEU A 445 9.99 -25.46 -17.54
N LEU A 446 11.10 -25.39 -18.29
CA LEU A 446 11.60 -26.51 -19.08
C LEU A 446 12.03 -27.68 -18.19
N HIS A 447 12.79 -27.41 -17.12
CA HIS A 447 13.16 -28.46 -16.15
C HIS A 447 11.94 -29.05 -15.45
N SER A 448 10.88 -28.27 -15.23
CA SER A 448 9.66 -28.73 -14.55
C SER A 448 8.78 -29.63 -15.41
N ASP A 449 9.12 -29.87 -16.68
CA ASP A 449 8.24 -30.52 -17.66
C ASP A 449 6.86 -29.86 -17.67
N PHE A 450 6.81 -28.56 -17.94
CA PHE A 450 5.57 -27.79 -17.77
C PHE A 450 4.39 -28.36 -18.56
N LEU A 451 4.61 -29.10 -19.66
CA LEU A 451 3.56 -29.78 -20.42
C LEU A 451 3.19 -31.17 -19.89
N GLY A 452 3.88 -31.70 -18.87
CA GLY A 452 3.70 -33.07 -18.36
C GLY A 452 3.98 -34.16 -19.40
N ASP A 453 4.72 -33.81 -20.47
CA ASP A 453 5.09 -34.68 -21.56
C ASP A 453 6.50 -34.27 -22.02
N PRO A 454 7.54 -35.04 -21.63
CA PRO A 454 8.93 -34.69 -21.91
C PRO A 454 9.19 -34.47 -23.41
N THR A 455 8.59 -35.29 -24.27
CA THR A 455 8.76 -35.19 -25.71
C THR A 455 8.21 -33.87 -26.22
N LYS A 456 6.99 -33.50 -25.81
CA LYS A 456 6.41 -32.21 -26.20
C LYS A 456 7.20 -31.03 -25.67
N THR A 457 7.63 -31.06 -24.41
CA THR A 457 8.43 -29.99 -23.79
C THR A 457 9.72 -29.75 -24.58
N TYR A 458 10.45 -30.83 -24.93
CA TYR A 458 11.64 -30.70 -25.77
C TYR A 458 11.34 -30.25 -27.20
N THR A 459 10.28 -30.77 -27.84
CA THR A 459 9.90 -30.36 -29.20
C THR A 459 9.55 -28.88 -29.28
N VAL A 460 8.89 -28.32 -28.25
CA VAL A 460 8.59 -26.88 -28.18
C VAL A 460 9.89 -26.06 -28.08
N ALA A 461 10.81 -26.45 -27.20
CA ALA A 461 12.11 -25.79 -27.07
C ALA A 461 12.92 -25.83 -28.38
N ASP A 462 12.96 -26.99 -29.02
CA ASP A 462 13.64 -27.21 -30.30
C ASP A 462 13.02 -26.41 -31.44
N SER A 463 11.69 -26.33 -31.50
CA SER A 463 10.97 -25.52 -32.50
C SER A 463 11.30 -24.03 -32.39
N ILE A 464 11.44 -23.50 -31.17
CA ILE A 464 11.86 -22.11 -30.95
C ILE A 464 13.35 -21.94 -31.30
N ALA A 465 14.20 -22.90 -30.95
CA ALA A 465 15.63 -22.87 -31.28
C ALA A 465 15.90 -22.85 -32.79
N LYS A 466 15.09 -23.58 -33.57
CA LYS A 466 15.17 -23.69 -35.04
C LYS A 466 14.39 -22.60 -35.77
N SER A 467 13.65 -21.73 -35.06
CA SER A 467 12.85 -20.68 -35.68
C SER A 467 13.73 -19.72 -36.50
N ALA A 468 13.25 -19.36 -37.69
CA ALA A 468 13.92 -18.40 -38.56
C ALA A 468 14.01 -17.03 -37.90
N ASP A 469 14.93 -16.18 -38.36
CA ASP A 469 15.18 -14.85 -37.79
C ASP A 469 14.12 -13.83 -38.23
N ASP A 470 12.84 -14.14 -37.97
CA ASP A 470 11.67 -13.33 -38.33
C ASP A 470 11.37 -12.21 -37.32
N GLY A 471 12.24 -12.03 -36.32
CA GLY A 471 12.07 -11.04 -35.25
C GLY A 471 11.09 -11.42 -34.15
N SER A 472 10.46 -12.61 -34.21
CA SER A 472 9.47 -13.06 -33.21
C SER A 472 10.07 -13.75 -31.97
N VAL A 473 11.38 -13.99 -31.96
CA VAL A 473 12.10 -14.66 -30.87
C VAL A 473 13.34 -13.84 -30.55
N THR A 474 13.56 -13.53 -29.28
CA THR A 474 14.75 -12.79 -28.89
C THR A 474 16.03 -13.60 -29.16
N PRO A 475 17.10 -12.98 -29.66
CA PRO A 475 18.37 -13.68 -29.91
C PRO A 475 18.92 -14.39 -28.66
N GLN A 476 18.70 -13.80 -27.47
CA GLN A 476 19.11 -14.39 -26.20
C GLN A 476 18.37 -15.70 -25.90
N LEU A 477 17.04 -15.71 -26.03
CA LEU A 477 16.25 -16.92 -25.84
C LEU A 477 16.64 -18.00 -26.86
N ARG A 478 16.80 -17.61 -28.14
CA ARG A 478 17.20 -18.56 -29.19
C ARG A 478 18.56 -19.19 -28.89
N ALA A 479 19.56 -18.39 -28.56
CA ALA A 479 20.90 -18.87 -28.23
C ALA A 479 20.89 -19.80 -27.00
N PHE A 480 20.15 -19.43 -25.96
CA PHE A 480 19.99 -20.25 -24.76
C PHE A 480 19.39 -21.64 -25.08
N LEU A 481 18.33 -21.67 -25.89
CA LEU A 481 17.67 -22.92 -26.28
C LEU A 481 18.56 -23.75 -27.23
N GLN A 482 19.26 -23.13 -28.18
CA GLN A 482 20.21 -23.82 -29.06
C GLN A 482 21.39 -24.42 -28.29
N GLU A 483 21.86 -23.75 -27.24
CA GLU A 483 22.99 -24.24 -26.45
C GLU A 483 22.59 -25.39 -25.50
N ASN A 484 21.36 -25.35 -24.97
CA ASN A 484 20.99 -26.20 -23.83
C ASN A 484 19.83 -27.17 -24.10
N TRP A 485 18.85 -26.81 -24.94
CA TRP A 485 17.54 -27.47 -24.98
C TRP A 485 17.12 -27.99 -26.36
N SER A 486 17.85 -27.68 -27.44
CA SER A 486 17.55 -28.19 -28.78
C SER A 486 18.12 -29.59 -29.04
N GLU A 487 17.72 -30.18 -30.16
CA GLU A 487 18.30 -31.44 -30.64
C GLU A 487 19.80 -31.31 -30.93
N GLU A 488 20.25 -30.17 -31.44
CA GLU A 488 21.68 -29.89 -31.63
C GLU A 488 22.43 -29.84 -30.30
N ALA A 489 21.80 -29.31 -29.24
CA ALA A 489 22.38 -29.33 -27.89
C ALA A 489 22.58 -30.77 -27.39
N PHE A 490 21.64 -31.67 -27.67
CA PHE A 490 21.77 -33.10 -27.36
C PHE A 490 22.95 -33.74 -28.09
N LEU A 491 23.05 -33.54 -29.41
CA LEU A 491 24.15 -34.06 -30.22
C LEU A 491 25.51 -33.49 -29.80
N CYS A 492 25.54 -32.22 -29.40
CA CYS A 492 26.73 -31.57 -28.84
C CYS A 492 27.11 -32.20 -27.49
N GLY A 493 26.13 -32.48 -26.63
CA GLY A 493 26.31 -33.21 -25.37
C GLY A 493 26.90 -34.61 -25.57
N LEU A 494 26.40 -35.38 -26.54
CA LEU A 494 26.95 -36.69 -26.89
C LEU A 494 28.42 -36.59 -27.29
N LYS A 495 28.77 -35.67 -28.20
CA LYS A 495 30.17 -35.44 -28.62
C LYS A 495 31.07 -35.09 -27.44
N GLN A 496 30.63 -34.20 -26.57
CA GLN A 496 31.38 -33.83 -25.35
C GLN A 496 31.58 -35.04 -24.43
N GLY A 497 30.56 -35.89 -24.28
CA GLY A 497 30.66 -37.14 -23.52
C GLY A 497 31.65 -38.14 -24.13
N GLU A 498 31.69 -38.26 -25.46
CA GLU A 498 32.66 -39.11 -26.17
C GLU A 498 34.10 -38.59 -26.04
N GLU A 499 34.30 -37.28 -26.22
CA GLU A 499 35.60 -36.63 -26.03
C GLU A 499 36.11 -36.81 -24.60
N HIS A 500 35.22 -36.62 -23.61
CA HIS A 500 35.52 -36.84 -22.20
C HIS A 500 35.95 -38.29 -21.94
N TYR A 501 35.18 -39.26 -22.44
CA TYR A 501 35.55 -40.67 -22.35
C TYR A 501 36.91 -40.96 -22.98
N MET A 502 37.20 -40.42 -24.17
CA MET A 502 38.49 -40.61 -24.84
C MET A 502 39.64 -40.01 -24.03
N ASN A 503 39.44 -38.85 -23.40
CA ASN A 503 40.41 -38.25 -22.51
C ASN A 503 40.66 -39.12 -21.27
N VAL A 504 39.60 -39.60 -20.61
CA VAL A 504 39.70 -40.55 -19.48
C VAL A 504 40.42 -41.82 -19.91
N ALA A 505 40.07 -42.41 -21.05
CA ALA A 505 40.69 -43.62 -21.56
C ALA A 505 42.18 -43.44 -21.87
N ARG A 506 42.58 -42.28 -22.43
CA ARG A 506 44.00 -41.93 -22.63
C ARG A 506 44.74 -41.80 -21.31
N ILE A 507 44.14 -41.16 -20.30
CA ILE A 507 44.72 -41.03 -18.96
C ILE A 507 44.90 -42.42 -18.31
N VAL A 508 43.90 -43.30 -18.42
CA VAL A 508 43.94 -44.66 -17.88
C VAL A 508 45.02 -45.51 -18.56
N LYS A 509 45.13 -45.42 -19.89
CA LYS A 509 46.07 -46.26 -20.67
C LYS A 509 47.50 -45.73 -20.67
N TRP A 510 47.70 -44.41 -20.72
CA TRP A 510 49.00 -43.78 -20.98
C TRP A 510 49.46 -42.82 -19.88
N GLY A 511 48.70 -42.68 -18.79
CA GLY A 511 49.08 -41.86 -17.64
C GLY A 511 50.38 -42.34 -17.00
N ARG A 512 51.33 -41.40 -16.81
CA ARG A 512 52.65 -41.65 -16.21
C ARG A 512 52.80 -41.12 -14.79
N SER A 513 51.70 -40.67 -14.18
CA SER A 513 51.70 -40.23 -12.78
C SER A 513 52.08 -41.40 -11.85
N PRO A 514 52.75 -41.12 -10.70
CA PRO A 514 53.06 -42.14 -9.69
C PRO A 514 51.81 -42.89 -9.19
N ILE A 515 50.66 -42.22 -9.17
CA ILE A 515 49.34 -42.82 -8.93
C ILE A 515 48.66 -42.98 -10.28
N ARG A 516 48.51 -44.20 -10.79
CA ARG A 516 47.87 -44.45 -12.09
C ARG A 516 46.38 -44.69 -11.90
N LEU A 517 45.54 -43.99 -12.68
CA LEU A 517 44.10 -44.25 -12.66
C LEU A 517 43.77 -45.72 -13.02
N GLY A 518 44.59 -46.37 -13.84
CA GLY A 518 44.43 -47.78 -14.20
C GLY A 518 44.55 -48.77 -13.04
N ASP A 519 45.27 -48.40 -11.97
CA ASP A 519 45.50 -49.24 -10.80
C ASP A 519 44.33 -49.17 -9.79
N LEU A 520 43.38 -48.26 -10.01
CA LEU A 520 42.21 -48.08 -9.14
C LEU A 520 41.08 -49.08 -9.49
N PRO A 521 40.29 -49.53 -8.49
CA PRO A 521 39.06 -50.29 -8.71
C PRO A 521 38.10 -49.62 -9.69
N GLY A 522 37.36 -50.44 -10.46
CA GLY A 522 36.36 -49.98 -11.43
C GLY A 522 35.44 -48.87 -10.93
N PRO A 523 34.78 -49.03 -9.76
CA PRO A 523 33.88 -48.00 -9.22
C PRO A 523 34.58 -46.66 -8.92
N LEU A 524 35.83 -46.67 -8.42
CA LEU A 524 36.57 -45.44 -8.17
C LEU A 524 36.99 -44.74 -9.47
N ARG A 525 37.30 -45.51 -10.53
CA ARG A 525 37.55 -44.94 -11.86
C ARG A 525 36.29 -44.30 -12.44
N ALA A 526 35.14 -44.96 -12.30
CA ALA A 526 33.84 -44.42 -12.71
C ALA A 526 33.50 -43.13 -11.95
N ALA A 527 33.72 -43.10 -10.63
CA ALA A 527 33.51 -41.92 -9.82
C ALA A 527 34.41 -40.74 -10.25
N ILE A 528 35.71 -40.96 -10.44
CA ILE A 528 36.61 -39.89 -10.91
C ILE A 528 36.17 -39.36 -12.28
N ALA A 529 35.70 -40.24 -13.16
CA ALA A 529 35.28 -39.85 -14.50
C ALA A 529 33.94 -39.11 -14.52
N TYR A 530 32.94 -39.53 -13.74
CA TYR A 530 31.55 -39.12 -13.96
C TYR A 530 30.86 -38.49 -12.74
N LEU A 531 31.47 -38.47 -11.56
CA LEU A 531 30.90 -37.80 -10.38
C LEU A 531 30.64 -36.31 -10.58
N PRO A 532 31.49 -35.52 -11.28
CA PRO A 532 31.18 -34.12 -11.57
C PRO A 532 29.89 -33.95 -12.38
N LEU A 533 29.75 -34.70 -13.48
CA LEU A 533 28.56 -34.71 -14.33
C LEU A 533 27.31 -35.14 -13.55
N TYR A 534 27.42 -36.20 -12.74
CA TYR A 534 26.34 -36.63 -11.86
C TYR A 534 25.88 -35.50 -10.92
N ARG A 535 26.83 -34.83 -10.24
CA ARG A 535 26.51 -33.73 -9.32
C ARG A 535 25.86 -32.55 -10.03
N GLU A 536 26.29 -32.21 -11.23
CA GLU A 536 25.65 -31.16 -12.04
C GLU A 536 24.21 -31.53 -12.42
N CYS A 537 23.98 -32.77 -12.86
CA CYS A 537 22.64 -33.25 -13.22
C CYS A 537 21.70 -33.43 -12.02
N VAL A 538 22.24 -33.72 -10.83
CA VAL A 538 21.46 -33.76 -9.58
C VAL A 538 21.08 -32.34 -9.14
N LYS A 539 21.99 -31.37 -9.26
CA LYS A 539 21.74 -29.97 -8.91
C LYS A 539 20.67 -29.30 -9.77
N SER A 540 20.50 -29.73 -11.03
CA SER A 540 19.37 -29.30 -11.84
C SER A 540 18.06 -29.81 -11.22
N GLU A 541 17.37 -28.95 -10.46
CA GLU A 541 16.05 -29.25 -9.90
C GLU A 541 15.02 -29.43 -11.02
N GLY A 542 14.05 -30.34 -10.86
CA GLY A 542 12.98 -30.60 -11.84
C GLY A 542 12.90 -32.04 -12.38
N CYS A 543 11.98 -32.27 -13.32
CA CYS A 543 11.72 -33.56 -13.95
C CYS A 543 12.66 -33.84 -15.13
N LEU A 544 13.01 -32.81 -15.90
CA LEU A 544 13.84 -32.91 -17.09
C LEU A 544 15.25 -32.41 -16.85
N LEU A 545 16.19 -32.86 -17.68
CA LEU A 545 17.52 -32.28 -17.81
C LEU A 545 17.57 -31.45 -19.10
N SER A 546 18.47 -30.48 -19.17
CA SER A 546 18.81 -29.88 -20.46
C SER A 546 19.25 -30.96 -21.45
N GLN A 547 18.93 -30.80 -22.73
CA GLN A 547 19.30 -31.75 -23.78
C GLN A 547 20.82 -31.98 -23.84
N ARG A 548 21.62 -30.94 -23.58
CA ARG A 548 23.08 -31.05 -23.49
C ARG A 548 23.54 -32.00 -22.37
N HIS A 549 23.04 -31.83 -21.14
CA HIS A 549 23.37 -32.72 -20.03
C HIS A 549 22.84 -34.14 -20.27
N ARG A 550 21.65 -34.25 -20.86
CA ARG A 550 21.06 -35.55 -21.24
C ARG A 550 21.96 -36.30 -22.22
N GLY A 551 22.49 -35.63 -23.26
CA GLY A 551 23.43 -36.24 -24.20
C GLY A 551 24.73 -36.71 -23.54
N GLN A 552 25.30 -35.90 -22.65
CA GLN A 552 26.50 -36.30 -21.89
C GLN A 552 26.25 -37.52 -21.01
N LEU A 553 25.09 -37.58 -20.33
CA LEU A 553 24.70 -38.72 -19.50
C LEU A 553 24.44 -39.99 -20.31
N VAL A 554 23.77 -39.89 -21.46
CA VAL A 554 23.57 -41.04 -22.36
C VAL A 554 24.93 -41.61 -22.77
N SER A 555 25.84 -40.74 -23.24
CA SER A 555 27.20 -41.18 -23.58
C SER A 555 27.90 -41.81 -22.38
N ALA A 556 27.81 -41.23 -21.18
CA ALA A 556 28.42 -41.82 -19.98
C ALA A 556 27.83 -43.20 -19.64
N ALA A 557 26.51 -43.33 -19.68
CA ALA A 557 25.79 -44.56 -19.38
C ALA A 557 26.13 -45.68 -20.37
N GLU A 558 26.17 -45.40 -21.68
CA GLU A 558 26.58 -46.38 -22.69
C GLU A 558 28.01 -46.91 -22.46
N ARG A 559 28.92 -46.05 -22.00
CA ARG A 559 30.32 -46.44 -21.72
C ARG A 559 30.45 -47.29 -20.46
N LEU A 560 29.60 -47.07 -19.46
CA LEU A 560 29.58 -47.84 -18.23
C LEU A 560 28.90 -49.21 -18.42
N VAL A 561 27.79 -49.25 -19.17
CA VAL A 561 27.05 -50.48 -19.45
C VAL A 561 27.70 -51.32 -20.56
N GLY A 562 28.42 -50.68 -21.49
CA GLY A 562 29.08 -51.34 -22.61
C GLY A 562 28.14 -51.74 -23.76
N MET A 563 26.91 -51.20 -23.77
CA MET A 563 25.90 -51.42 -24.82
C MET A 563 25.25 -50.08 -25.20
N ARG A 564 24.77 -49.98 -26.45
CA ARG A 564 23.97 -48.82 -26.87
C ARG A 564 22.61 -48.83 -26.19
N LEU A 565 22.19 -47.67 -25.72
CA LEU A 565 20.93 -47.49 -25.02
C LEU A 565 19.86 -46.96 -25.99
N ASP A 566 18.59 -47.28 -25.73
CA ASP A 566 17.48 -46.69 -26.47
C ASP A 566 17.26 -45.24 -26.00
N GLU A 567 17.80 -44.30 -26.77
CA GLU A 567 17.83 -42.87 -26.46
C GLU A 567 16.44 -42.23 -26.35
N ALA A 568 15.42 -42.82 -26.97
CA ALA A 568 14.08 -42.25 -27.05
C ALA A 568 13.29 -42.35 -25.74
N ASN A 569 13.65 -43.30 -24.85
CA ASN A 569 12.81 -43.68 -23.70
C ASN A 569 13.47 -43.49 -22.33
N LEU A 570 14.73 -43.03 -22.28
CA LEU A 570 15.44 -42.85 -21.01
C LEU A 570 15.27 -41.42 -20.49
N GLY A 571 14.59 -41.31 -19.35
CA GLY A 571 14.41 -40.09 -18.59
C GLY A 571 15.58 -39.80 -17.65
N ARG A 572 15.48 -38.68 -16.93
CA ARG A 572 16.49 -38.23 -15.94
C ARG A 572 16.80 -39.31 -14.91
N ARG A 573 15.77 -39.95 -14.36
CA ARG A 573 15.90 -40.92 -13.25
C ARG A 573 16.62 -42.19 -13.71
N GLU A 574 16.27 -42.71 -14.88
CA GLU A 574 16.88 -43.92 -15.42
C GLU A 574 18.37 -43.71 -15.72
N LEU A 575 18.73 -42.57 -16.32
CA LEU A 575 20.12 -42.25 -16.63
C LEU A 575 20.97 -42.03 -15.38
N LEU A 576 20.44 -41.34 -14.37
CA LEU A 576 21.15 -41.14 -13.10
C LEU A 576 21.33 -42.47 -12.36
N ALA A 577 20.30 -43.32 -12.33
CA ALA A 577 20.37 -44.64 -11.69
C ALA A 577 21.47 -45.54 -12.29
N VAL A 578 21.74 -45.43 -13.59
CA VAL A 578 22.88 -46.13 -14.21
C VAL A 578 24.18 -45.64 -13.58
N LEU A 579 24.42 -44.33 -13.48
CA LEU A 579 25.66 -43.81 -12.88
C LEU A 579 25.76 -44.17 -11.39
N GLU A 580 24.66 -44.08 -10.64
CA GLU A 580 24.60 -44.46 -9.22
C GLU A 580 24.98 -45.93 -8.98
N HIS A 581 24.67 -46.83 -9.92
CA HIS A 581 25.06 -48.23 -9.82
C HIS A 581 26.59 -48.43 -9.87
N TYR A 582 27.30 -47.61 -10.65
CA TYR A 582 28.74 -47.73 -10.85
C TYR A 582 29.57 -46.82 -9.93
N ILE A 583 28.97 -45.79 -9.31
CA ILE A 583 29.62 -44.89 -8.38
C ILE A 583 29.46 -45.41 -6.94
N PRO A 584 30.53 -45.45 -6.12
CA PRO A 584 30.43 -45.86 -4.73
C PRO A 584 29.40 -45.02 -3.95
N PRO A 585 28.46 -45.65 -3.20
CA PRO A 585 27.36 -44.94 -2.54
C PRO A 585 27.81 -43.83 -1.58
N PHE A 586 28.95 -43.99 -0.90
CA PHE A 586 29.47 -42.98 0.02
C PHE A 586 29.93 -41.67 -0.65
N LEU A 587 30.03 -41.63 -1.99
CA LEU A 587 30.36 -40.42 -2.75
C LEU A 587 29.12 -39.69 -3.30
N LEU A 588 27.96 -40.34 -3.23
CA LEU A 588 26.67 -39.83 -3.70
C LEU A 588 25.95 -38.99 -2.63
N CYS A 589 26.39 -39.08 -1.37
CA CYS A 589 25.89 -38.31 -0.23
C CYS A 589 26.27 -36.83 -0.27
#